data_AF-A0A1E7RT85-F1
#
_entry.id   AF-A0A1E7RT85-F1
#
_cell.length_a   1.000
_cell.length_b   1.000
_cell.length_c   1.000
_cell.angle_alpha   90.00
_cell.angle_beta   90.00
_cell.angle_gamma   90.00
#
_symmetry.space_group_name_H-M   'P 1'
#
loop_
_entity.id
_entity.type
_entity.pdbx_description
1 polymer ?
#
loop_
_entity_poly.entity_id
_entity_poly.type
_entity_poly.pdbx_seq_one_letter_code
_entity_poly.pdbx_strand_id
1 'polypeptide(L)'
;MINAVHPLLLRSAAVLPWLGLFASAAMAAIVTAFGLLAMPYYADLFGAAGQPLPWITRMFSQAWGTAWLAPVLVGAALFLRTTPYVRIAAGVFGLGAAVLGAVSALFAMYLPYFMLASLV
;
A
#
# COMPACT_ATOMS: atom_id res chain seq x y z
N MET A 1 9.23 -4.42 41.25
CA MET A 1 8.13 -5.17 40.60
C MET A 1 8.56 -5.45 39.16
N ILE A 2 8.91 -6.70 38.85
CA ILE A 2 9.31 -7.10 37.50
C ILE A 2 8.02 -7.19 36.69
N ASN A 3 7.76 -6.20 35.83
CA ASN A 3 6.72 -6.27 34.81
C ASN A 3 7.13 -7.39 33.84
N ALA A 4 6.71 -8.62 34.12
CA ALA A 4 6.90 -9.74 33.22
C ALA A 4 6.06 -9.47 31.98
N VAL A 5 6.68 -8.86 30.97
CA VAL A 5 6.05 -8.64 29.67
C VAL A 5 5.59 -10.00 29.15
N HIS A 6 4.28 -10.12 28.87
CA HIS A 6 3.66 -11.38 28.51
C HIS A 6 4.42 -12.02 27.32
N PRO A 7 4.77 -13.32 27.36
CA PRO A 7 5.63 -13.95 26.35
C PRO A 7 5.05 -13.88 24.93
N LEU A 8 3.71 -13.86 24.81
CA LEU A 8 3.05 -13.62 23.52
C LEU A 8 3.34 -12.23 22.95
N LEU A 9 3.43 -11.20 23.79
CA LEU A 9 3.64 -9.82 23.35
C LEU A 9 5.05 -9.65 22.77
N LEU A 10 6.05 -10.28 23.39
CA LEU A 10 7.42 -10.30 22.86
C LEU A 10 7.51 -11.06 21.52
N ARG A 11 6.82 -12.20 21.39
CA ARG A 11 6.75 -12.95 20.13
C ARG A 11 6.07 -12.14 19.03
N SER A 12 4.91 -11.55 19.32
CA SER A 12 4.20 -10.69 18.37
C SER A 12 5.05 -9.49 17.95
N ALA A 13 5.71 -8.81 18.89
CA ALA A 13 6.59 -7.68 18.58
C ALA A 13 7.84 -8.08 17.79
N ALA A 14 8.22 -9.36 17.79
CA ALA A 14 9.31 -9.88 16.98
C ALA A 14 8.87 -10.28 15.56
N VAL A 15 7.61 -10.67 15.34
CA VAL A 15 7.14 -11.23 14.05
C VAL A 15 6.27 -10.26 13.27
N LEU A 16 5.26 -9.64 13.91
CA LEU A 16 4.29 -8.77 13.23
C LEU A 16 4.91 -7.62 12.43
N PRO A 17 5.94 -6.90 12.91
CA PRO A 17 6.52 -5.80 12.16
C PRO A 17 7.18 -6.27 10.86
N TRP A 18 7.79 -7.46 10.85
CA TRP A 18 8.37 -8.00 9.61
C TRP A 18 7.30 -8.40 8.61
N LEU A 19 6.21 -9.01 9.07
CA LEU A 19 5.07 -9.31 8.21
C LEU A 19 4.45 -8.04 7.63
N GLY A 20 4.24 -7.03 8.47
CA GLY A 20 3.75 -5.72 8.03
C GLY A 20 4.70 -5.03 7.06
N LEU A 21 6.01 -5.12 7.28
CA LEU A 21 7.02 -4.56 6.39
C LEU A 21 7.00 -5.26 5.03
N PHE A 22 7.03 -6.59 5.01
CA PHE A 22 6.99 -7.36 3.76
C PHE A 22 5.72 -7.09 2.97
N ALA A 23 4.56 -7.14 3.63
CA ALA A 23 3.27 -6.91 2.97
C ALA A 23 3.17 -5.48 2.41
N SER A 24 3.50 -4.47 3.21
CA SER A 24 3.45 -3.07 2.78
C SER A 24 4.48 -2.74 1.70
N ALA A 25 5.69 -3.28 1.78
CA ALA A 25 6.73 -3.10 0.77
C ALA A 25 6.36 -3.76 -0.56
N ALA A 26 5.87 -5.00 -0.52
CA ALA A 26 5.39 -5.70 -1.71
C ALA A 26 4.25 -4.92 -2.37
N MET A 27 3.29 -4.43 -1.58
CA MET A 27 2.18 -3.63 -2.10
C MET A 27 2.65 -2.29 -2.66
N ALA A 28 3.59 -1.60 -1.99
CA ALA A 28 4.16 -0.35 -2.48
C ALA A 28 4.87 -0.54 -3.83
N ALA A 29 5.59 -1.65 -4.00
CA ALA A 29 6.21 -2.01 -5.27
C ALA A 29 5.17 -2.25 -6.36
N ILE A 30 4.08 -2.98 -6.06
CA ILE A 30 2.96 -3.20 -6.99
C ILE A 30 2.32 -1.86 -7.40
N VAL A 31 1.98 -1.00 -6.43
CA VAL A 31 1.40 0.32 -6.69
C VAL A 31 2.34 1.18 -7.54
N THR A 32 3.65 1.12 -7.28
CA THR A 32 4.66 1.83 -8.07
C THR A 32 4.70 1.29 -9.51
N ALA A 33 4.71 -0.03 -9.70
CA ALA A 33 4.70 -0.63 -11.02
C ALA A 33 3.44 -0.24 -11.81
N PHE A 34 2.27 -0.24 -11.17
CA PHE A 34 1.04 0.26 -11.79
C PHE A 34 1.11 1.75 -12.13
N GLY A 35 1.62 2.58 -11.21
CA GLY A 35 1.79 4.02 -11.43
C GLY A 35 2.71 4.33 -12.60
N LEU A 36 3.80 3.59 -12.76
CA LEU A 36 4.80 3.82 -13.81
C LEU A 36 4.44 3.18 -15.15
N LEU A 37 3.78 2.01 -15.15
CA LEU A 37 3.56 1.22 -16.36
C LEU A 37 2.12 1.29 -16.87
N ALA A 38 1.13 1.17 -15.99
CA ALA A 38 -0.28 1.07 -16.39
C ALA A 38 -0.94 2.43 -16.56
N MET A 39 -0.61 3.41 -15.71
CA MET A 39 -1.24 4.75 -15.77
C MET A 39 -0.95 5.51 -17.07
N PRO A 40 0.28 5.51 -17.64
CA PRO A 40 0.53 6.15 -18.93
C PRO A 40 -0.30 5.52 -20.04
N TYR A 41 -0.40 4.19 -20.07
CA TYR A 41 -1.20 3.45 -21.04
C TYR A 41 -2.70 3.82 -20.97
N TYR A 42 -3.28 3.91 -19.77
CA TYR A 42 -4.66 4.36 -19.63
C TYR A 42 -4.83 5.83 -20.04
N ALA A 43 -3.85 6.69 -19.76
CA ALA A 43 -3.88 8.10 -20.17
C ALA A 43 -3.96 8.26 -21.70
N ASP A 44 -3.17 7.47 -22.43
CA ASP A 44 -3.18 7.48 -23.88
C ASP A 44 -4.52 6.97 -24.45
N LEU A 45 -5.06 5.87 -23.91
CA LEU A 45 -6.34 5.29 -24.35
C LEU A 45 -7.53 6.24 -24.16
N PHE A 46 -7.67 6.82 -22.97
CA PHE A 46 -8.75 7.76 -22.68
C PHE A 46 -8.56 9.09 -23.42
N GLY A 47 -7.32 9.55 -23.58
CA GLY A 47 -6.98 10.71 -24.40
C GLY A 47 -7.40 10.52 -25.86
N ALA A 48 -7.12 9.34 -26.43
CA ALA A 48 -7.55 8.98 -27.79
C ALA A 48 -9.08 8.90 -27.92
N ALA A 49 -9.78 8.47 -26.87
CA ALA A 49 -11.24 8.45 -26.81
C ALA A 49 -11.87 9.82 -26.51
N GLY A 50 -11.08 10.88 -26.30
CA GLY A 50 -11.57 12.21 -25.94
C GLY A 50 -12.24 12.29 -24.56
N GLN A 51 -12.01 11.29 -23.70
CA GLN A 51 -12.63 11.17 -22.38
C GLN A 51 -11.61 11.44 -21.27
N PRO A 52 -12.00 12.09 -20.16
CA PRO A 52 -11.11 12.29 -19.03
C PRO A 52 -10.84 10.97 -18.29
N LEU A 53 -9.63 10.81 -17.76
CA LEU A 53 -9.30 9.68 -16.88
C LEU A 53 -10.21 9.67 -15.64
N PRO A 54 -10.61 8.48 -15.16
CA PRO A 54 -11.34 8.36 -13.91
C PRO A 54 -10.56 9.00 -12.75
N TRP A 55 -11.28 9.63 -11.82
CA TRP A 55 -10.65 10.41 -10.75
C TRP A 55 -9.74 9.55 -9.85
N ILE A 56 -10.10 8.28 -9.61
CA ILE A 56 -9.29 7.32 -8.84
C ILE A 56 -7.95 7.06 -9.54
N THR A 57 -7.99 6.86 -10.85
CA THR A 57 -6.82 6.61 -11.70
C THR A 57 -5.89 7.84 -11.72
N ARG A 58 -6.45 9.06 -11.76
CA ARG A 58 -5.65 10.31 -11.62
C ARG A 58 -5.03 10.47 -10.24
N MET A 59 -5.77 10.13 -9.19
CA MET A 59 -5.22 10.17 -7.83
C MET A 59 -4.05 9.19 -7.68
N PHE A 60 -4.16 8.00 -8.28
CA PHE A 60 -3.08 7.02 -8.32
C PHE A 60 -1.84 7.51 -9.07
N SER A 61 -2.00 8.17 -10.22
CA SER A 61 -0.85 8.67 -11.00
C SER A 61 -0.08 9.79 -10.27
N GLN A 62 -0.75 10.54 -9.39
CA GLN A 62 -0.13 11.63 -8.62
C GLN A 62 0.44 11.17 -7.28
N ALA A 63 -0.16 10.15 -6.65
CA ALA A 63 0.14 9.79 -5.26
C ALA A 63 0.74 8.38 -5.08
N TRP A 64 1.07 7.63 -6.14
CA TRP A 64 1.64 6.27 -5.99
C TRP A 64 2.87 6.21 -5.08
N GLY A 65 3.68 7.28 -5.03
CA GLY A 65 4.85 7.38 -4.14
C GLY A 65 4.50 7.35 -2.65
N THR A 66 3.28 7.77 -2.25
CA THR A 66 2.86 7.74 -0.85
C THR A 66 2.69 6.32 -0.32
N ALA A 67 2.58 5.30 -1.19
CA ALA A 67 2.54 3.91 -0.79
C ALA A 67 3.81 3.47 -0.04
N TRP A 68 4.95 4.14 -0.29
CA TRP A 68 6.21 3.87 0.39
C TRP A 68 6.27 4.41 1.83
N LEU A 69 5.33 5.26 2.25
CA LEU A 69 5.28 5.76 3.62
C LEU A 69 5.06 4.61 4.62
N ALA A 70 4.22 3.64 4.28
CA ALA A 70 3.96 2.49 5.14
C ALA A 70 5.22 1.65 5.42
N PRO A 71 5.94 1.12 4.41
CA PRO A 71 7.16 0.36 4.67
C PRO A 71 8.25 1.20 5.35
N VAL A 72 8.37 2.50 5.05
CA VAL A 72 9.34 3.38 5.72
C VAL A 72 9.03 3.51 7.21
N LEU A 73 7.76 3.73 7.58
CA LEU A 73 7.35 3.84 8.98
C LEU A 73 7.54 2.52 9.75
N VAL A 74 7.21 1.38 9.12
CA VAL A 74 7.42 0.06 9.75
C VAL A 74 8.92 -0.25 9.90
N GLY A 75 9.72 0.07 8.88
CA GLY A 75 11.17 -0.04 8.94
C GLY A 75 11.77 0.83 10.04
N ALA A 76 11.34 2.09 10.15
CA ALA A 76 11.78 2.99 11.21
C ALA A 76 11.45 2.45 12.61
N ALA A 77 10.24 1.91 12.81
CA ALA A 77 9.85 1.30 14.08
C ALA A 77 10.72 0.08 14.45
N LEU A 78 11.17 -0.70 13.45
CA LEU A 78 12.10 -1.80 13.63
C LEU A 78 13.52 -1.32 14.00
N PHE A 79 14.07 -0.36 13.26
CA PHE A 79 15.44 0.14 13.42
C PHE A 79 15.65 0.94 14.70
N LEU A 80 14.68 1.77 15.09
CA LEU A 80 14.80 2.66 16.26
C LEU A 80 14.61 1.95 17.61
N ARG A 81 14.62 0.61 17.64
CA ARG A 81 14.46 -0.23 18.86
C ARG A 81 13.29 0.23 19.75
N THR A 82 12.19 0.58 19.11
CA THR A 82 10.97 1.08 19.76
C THR A 82 10.35 0.05 20.69
N THR A 83 9.42 0.49 21.54
CA THR A 83 8.75 -0.39 22.50
C THR A 83 7.99 -1.52 21.77
N PRO A 84 7.80 -2.69 22.41
CA PRO A 84 7.09 -3.81 21.81
C PRO A 84 5.69 -3.45 21.27
N TYR A 85 4.98 -2.55 21.95
CA TYR A 85 3.68 -2.04 21.52
C TYR A 85 3.75 -1.26 20.21
N VAL A 86 4.75 -0.38 20.06
CA VAL A 86 4.95 0.42 18.84
C VAL A 86 5.29 -0.48 17.66
N ARG A 87 6.13 -1.51 17.88
CA ARG A 87 6.45 -2.51 16.86
C ARG A 87 5.21 -3.27 16.39
N ILE A 88 4.39 -3.76 17.32
CA ILE A 88 3.13 -4.44 16.99
C ILE A 88 2.20 -3.51 16.20
N ALA A 89 2.00 -2.28 16.67
CA ALA A 89 1.16 -1.29 15.99
C ALA A 89 1.67 -0.98 14.57
N ALA A 90 2.99 -0.82 14.41
CA ALA A 90 3.61 -0.64 13.09
C ALA A 90 3.37 -1.86 12.18
N GLY A 91 3.51 -3.08 12.70
CA GLY A 91 3.20 -4.30 11.94
C GLY A 91 1.74 -4.36 11.47
N VAL A 92 0.79 -4.08 12.36
CA VAL A 92 -0.64 -4.02 12.00
C VAL A 92 -0.90 -2.93 10.96
N PHE A 93 -0.28 -1.75 11.13
CA PHE A 93 -0.40 -0.66 10.18
C PHE A 93 0.14 -1.05 8.80
N GLY A 94 1.29 -1.71 8.72
CA GLY A 94 1.85 -2.21 7.46
C GLY A 94 0.93 -3.23 6.76
N LEU A 95 0.34 -4.15 7.52
CA LEU A 95 -0.66 -5.08 6.99
C LEU A 95 -1.91 -4.36 6.49
N GLY A 96 -2.44 -3.41 7.26
CA GLY A 96 -3.60 -2.61 6.87
C GLY A 96 -3.33 -1.79 5.61
N ALA A 97 -2.15 -1.18 5.50
CA ALA A 97 -1.73 -0.45 4.32
C ALA A 97 -1.63 -1.35 3.09
N ALA A 98 -1.17 -2.59 3.25
CA ALA A 98 -1.13 -3.57 2.15
C ALA A 98 -2.54 -3.94 1.68
N VAL A 99 -3.49 -4.18 2.60
CA VAL A 99 -4.88 -4.48 2.25
C VAL A 99 -5.53 -3.30 1.54
N LEU A 100 -5.38 -2.09 2.07
CA LEU A 100 -5.90 -0.89 1.43
C LEU A 100 -5.30 -0.69 0.03
N GLY A 101 -3.98 -0.85 -0.10
CA GLY A 101 -3.30 -0.78 -1.38
C GLY A 101 -3.84 -1.81 -2.38
N ALA A 102 -4.09 -3.05 -1.94
CA ALA A 102 -4.64 -4.09 -2.81
C ALA A 102 -6.04 -3.74 -3.31
N VAL A 103 -6.94 -3.32 -2.42
CA VAL A 103 -8.30 -2.88 -2.79
C VAL A 103 -8.22 -1.70 -3.75
N SER A 104 -7.43 -0.70 -3.43
CA SER A 104 -7.27 0.49 -4.26
C SER A 104 -6.66 0.17 -5.63
N ALA A 105 -5.70 -0.74 -5.72
CA ALA A 105 -5.12 -1.19 -6.97
C ALA A 105 -6.14 -1.94 -7.85
N LEU A 106 -6.98 -2.77 -7.25
CA LEU A 106 -8.09 -3.41 -7.98
C LEU A 106 -9.02 -2.36 -8.59
N PHE A 107 -9.46 -1.36 -7.81
CA PHE A 107 -10.27 -0.28 -8.37
C PHE A 107 -9.56 0.51 -9.46
N ALA A 108 -8.28 0.87 -9.24
CA ALA A 108 -7.51 1.63 -10.21
C ALA A 108 -7.31 0.88 -11.54
N MET A 109 -7.23 -0.45 -11.49
CA MET A 109 -7.08 -1.30 -12.68
C MET A 109 -8.43 -1.57 -13.36
N TYR A 110 -9.45 -1.99 -12.62
CA TYR A 110 -10.72 -2.44 -13.22
C TYR A 110 -11.65 -1.31 -13.63
N LEU A 111 -11.62 -0.17 -12.94
CA LEU A 111 -12.53 0.93 -13.22
C LEU A 111 -12.33 1.55 -14.61
N PRO A 112 -11.08 1.79 -15.09
CA PRO A 112 -10.83 2.16 -16.47
C PRO A 112 -11.38 1.15 -17.48
N TYR A 113 -11.24 -0.16 -17.21
CA TYR A 113 -11.76 -1.21 -18.08
C TYR A 113 -13.29 -1.21 -18.16
N PHE A 114 -13.99 -1.05 -17.04
CA PHE A 114 -15.45 -0.96 -17.05
C PHE A 114 -15.95 0.28 -17.80
N MET A 115 -15.29 1.42 -17.64
CA MET A 115 -15.67 2.64 -18.36
C MET A 115 -15.38 2.55 -19.86
N LEU A 116 -14.26 1.95 -20.27
CA LEU A 116 -13.98 1.66 -21.67
C LEU A 116 -14.98 0.68 -22.28
N ALA A 117 -15.38 -0.36 -21.54
CA ALA A 117 -16.40 -1.31 -21.99
C ALA A 117 -17.78 -0.66 -22.17
N SER A 118 -18.09 0.39 -21.42
CA SER A 118 -19.34 1.16 -21.57
C SER A 118 -19.32 2.19 -22.71
N LEU A 119 -18.17 2.42 -23.34
CA LEU A 119 -17.99 3.35 -24.46
C LEU A 119 -18.07 2.67 -25.85
N VAL A 120 -18.19 1.34 -25.87
CA VAL A 120 -18.42 0.50 -27.07
C VAL A 120 -19.90 0.13 -27.14
#